data_AF-A0A2V6S7J3-F1
#
_entry.id   AF-A0A2V6S7J3-F1
#
_cell.length_a   1.000
_cell.length_b   1.000
_cell.length_c   1.000
_cell.angle_alpha   90.00
_cell.angle_beta   90.00
_cell.angle_gamma   90.00
#
_symmetry.space_group_name_H-M   'P 1'
#
loop_
_entity.id
_entity.type
_entity.pdbx_description
1 polymer ?
#
loop_
_entity_poly.entity_id
_entity_poly.type
_entity_poly.pdbx_seq_one_letter_code
_entity_poly.pdbx_strand_id
1 'polypeptide(L)'
;MTARHAMPWFRATLHQLWTAEGQSRASRSVEVFGWLISAEAVVIVLAPHVAASVLPLPALVEQSVNYLRLAGVLAGGLGMLYVVSGRLN
;
A
#
# COMPACT_ATOMS: atom_id res chain seq x y z
N MET A 1 -34.50 -9.17 -12.25
CA MET A 1 -33.67 -10.03 -11.36
C MET A 1 -32.58 -10.68 -12.21
N THR A 2 -31.39 -10.08 -12.32
CA THR A 2 -30.32 -10.64 -13.16
C THR A 2 -28.95 -10.30 -12.56
N ALA A 3 -28.51 -11.07 -11.56
CA ALA A 3 -27.24 -10.90 -10.86
C ALA A 3 -26.50 -12.25 -10.76
N ARG A 4 -26.10 -12.85 -11.90
CA ARG A 4 -25.48 -14.19 -11.90
C ARG A 4 -24.22 -14.39 -12.74
N HIS A 5 -23.51 -13.34 -13.18
CA HIS A 5 -22.29 -13.52 -14.02
C HIS A 5 -21.01 -12.84 -13.50
N ALA A 6 -20.96 -12.35 -12.25
CA ALA A 6 -19.76 -11.65 -11.73
C ALA A 6 -18.65 -12.57 -11.16
N MET A 7 -18.78 -13.90 -11.18
CA MET A 7 -17.96 -14.79 -10.33
C MET A 7 -16.65 -15.38 -10.92
N PRO A 8 -16.49 -15.67 -12.24
CA PRO A 8 -15.29 -16.37 -12.70
C PRO A 8 -14.04 -15.48 -12.77
N TRP A 9 -14.18 -14.22 -13.22
CA TRP A 9 -13.04 -13.30 -13.31
C TRP A 9 -12.51 -12.88 -11.93
N PHE A 10 -13.40 -12.63 -10.96
CA PHE A 10 -13.03 -12.23 -9.61
C PHE A 10 -12.21 -13.30 -8.89
N ARG A 11 -12.61 -14.58 -9.06
CA ARG A 11 -11.85 -15.72 -8.52
C ARG A 11 -10.48 -15.86 -9.18
N ALA A 12 -10.39 -15.63 -10.49
CA ALA A 12 -9.11 -15.67 -11.20
C ALA A 12 -8.16 -14.55 -10.71
N THR A 13 -8.68 -13.32 -10.55
CA THR A 13 -7.92 -12.19 -9.99
C THR A 13 -7.44 -12.48 -8.56
N LEU A 14 -8.31 -13.02 -7.69
CA LEU A 14 -7.92 -13.41 -6.33
C LEU A 14 -6.88 -14.54 -6.30
N HIS A 15 -7.02 -15.52 -7.20
CA HIS A 15 -6.04 -16.60 -7.33
C HIS A 15 -4.68 -16.03 -7.74
N GLN A 16 -4.63 -15.16 -8.74
CA GLN A 16 -3.39 -14.53 -9.19
C GLN A 16 -2.73 -13.67 -8.08
N LEU A 17 -3.54 -12.95 -7.30
CA LEU A 17 -3.07 -12.24 -6.09
C LEU A 17 -2.47 -13.18 -5.04
N TRP A 18 -2.88 -14.43 -4.99
CA TRP A 18 -2.43 -15.41 -4.01
C TRP A 18 -1.18 -16.18 -4.46
N THR A 19 -1.15 -16.67 -5.70
CA THR A 19 -0.05 -17.53 -6.19
C THR A 19 1.15 -16.75 -6.71
N ALA A 20 0.98 -15.52 -7.23
CA ALA A 20 2.06 -14.74 -7.87
C ALA A 20 2.85 -15.52 -8.96
N GLU A 21 2.26 -16.57 -9.52
CA GLU A 21 2.90 -17.47 -10.49
C GLU A 21 3.11 -16.74 -11.82
N GLY A 22 4.35 -16.74 -12.33
CA GLY A 22 4.71 -16.13 -13.61
C GLY A 22 5.10 -14.64 -13.55
N GLN A 23 5.24 -14.04 -12.36
CA GLN A 23 5.64 -12.63 -12.23
C GLN A 23 6.96 -12.34 -12.96
N SER A 24 6.95 -11.29 -13.79
CA SER A 24 8.16 -10.74 -14.36
C SER A 24 9.06 -10.11 -13.29
N ARG A 25 10.38 -10.01 -13.55
CA ARG A 25 11.32 -9.32 -12.65
C ARG A 25 10.89 -7.87 -12.37
N ALA A 26 10.29 -7.21 -13.36
CA ALA A 26 9.76 -5.85 -13.18
C ALA A 26 8.58 -5.82 -12.21
N SER A 27 7.63 -6.76 -12.35
CA SER A 27 6.48 -6.90 -11.44
C SER A 27 6.89 -7.13 -10.00
N ARG A 28 7.90 -7.98 -9.79
CA ARG A 28 8.45 -8.25 -8.46
C ARG A 28 9.06 -7.02 -7.81
N SER A 29 9.76 -6.18 -8.58
CA SER A 29 10.30 -4.91 -8.08
C SER A 29 9.19 -3.94 -7.69
N VAL A 30 8.10 -3.86 -8.47
CA VAL A 30 6.91 -3.07 -8.14
C VAL A 30 6.28 -3.57 -6.83
N GLU A 31 6.09 -4.89 -6.67
CA GLU A 31 5.57 -5.44 -5.42
C GLU A 31 6.45 -5.09 -4.20
N VAL A 32 7.77 -5.26 -4.32
CA VAL A 32 8.72 -4.89 -3.24
C VAL A 32 8.63 -3.41 -2.91
N PHE A 33 8.55 -2.54 -3.91
CA PHE A 33 8.40 -1.10 -3.67
C PHE A 33 7.07 -0.78 -2.97
N GLY A 34 5.98 -1.47 -3.32
CA GLY A 34 4.70 -1.35 -2.63
C GLY A 34 4.77 -1.76 -1.16
N TRP A 35 5.50 -2.83 -0.85
CA TRP A 35 5.74 -3.25 0.53
C TRP A 35 6.59 -2.25 1.31
N LEU A 36 7.62 -1.67 0.68
CA LEU A 36 8.43 -0.61 1.30
C LEU A 36 7.60 0.63 1.63
N ILE A 37 6.79 1.11 0.67
CA ILE A 37 5.86 2.23 0.90
C ILE A 37 4.88 1.92 2.03
N SER A 38 4.34 0.70 2.05
CA SER A 38 3.37 0.28 3.09
C SER A 38 4.03 0.24 4.48
N ALA A 39 5.26 -0.25 4.57
CA ALA A 39 6.01 -0.27 5.82
C ALA A 39 6.31 1.15 6.33
N GLU A 40 6.74 2.05 5.44
CA GLU A 40 6.96 3.46 5.76
C GLU A 40 5.67 4.13 6.25
N ALA A 41 4.55 3.92 5.55
CA ALA A 41 3.24 4.41 5.95
C ALA A 41 2.82 3.96 7.35
N VAL A 42 3.08 2.70 7.71
CA VAL A 42 2.83 2.18 9.06
C VAL A 42 3.66 2.92 10.11
N VAL A 43 4.94 3.19 9.82
CA VAL A 43 5.80 3.99 10.72
C VAL A 43 5.26 5.41 10.88
N ILE A 44 4.82 6.05 9.79
CA ILE A 44 4.24 7.40 9.81
C ILE A 44 2.97 7.45 10.68
N VAL A 45 2.10 6.44 10.57
CA VAL A 45 0.83 6.40 11.32
C VAL A 45 1.04 6.09 12.81
N LEU A 46 1.90 5.12 13.14
CA LEU A 46 2.11 4.66 14.51
C LEU A 46 3.10 5.54 15.28
N ALA A 47 4.13 6.04 14.62
CA ALA A 47 5.22 6.81 15.20
C ALA A 47 5.48 8.13 14.44
N PRO A 48 4.49 9.06 14.38
CA PRO A 48 4.59 10.30 13.61
C PRO A 48 5.76 11.20 14.04
N HIS A 49 6.15 11.17 15.32
CA HIS A 49 7.30 11.93 15.81
C HIS A 49 8.65 11.36 15.32
N VAL A 50 8.74 10.03 15.16
CA VAL A 50 9.92 9.39 14.56
C VAL A 50 9.99 9.76 13.08
N ALA A 51 8.88 9.63 12.35
CA ALA A 51 8.79 10.04 10.95
C ALA A 51 9.19 11.53 10.76
N ALA A 52 8.71 12.40 11.65
CA ALA A 52 9.06 13.82 11.64
C ALA A 52 10.55 14.09 11.88
N SER A 53 11.20 13.32 12.75
CA SER A 53 12.64 13.44 13.02
C SER A 53 13.49 13.03 11.81
N VAL A 54 13.01 12.06 11.03
CA VAL A 54 13.65 11.60 9.79
C VAL A 54 13.41 12.59 8.64
N LEU A 55 12.27 13.27 8.63
CA LEU A 55 11.82 14.24 7.61
C LEU A 55 12.17 15.71 7.95
N PRO A 56 13.22 15.93 8.75
CA PRO A 56 13.45 17.13 9.58
C PRO A 56 12.29 18.15 9.65
N LEU A 57 11.11 17.70 10.11
CA LEU A 57 9.94 18.55 10.22
C LEU A 57 10.03 19.45 11.47
N PRO A 58 9.47 20.68 11.43
CA PRO A 58 9.33 21.50 12.62
C PRO A 58 8.48 20.79 13.69
N ALA A 59 8.63 21.18 14.95
CA ALA A 59 7.94 20.55 16.08
C ALA A 59 6.44 20.35 15.79
N LEU A 60 5.99 19.10 15.86
CA LEU A 60 4.61 18.76 15.53
C LEU A 60 3.69 19.24 16.64
N VAL A 61 2.78 20.14 16.28
CA VAL A 61 1.57 20.39 17.06
C VAL A 61 0.55 19.29 16.79
N GLU A 62 -0.43 19.13 17.68
CA GLU A 62 -1.43 18.06 17.64
C GLU A 62 -2.14 17.94 16.27
N GLN A 63 -2.44 19.07 15.64
CA GLN A 63 -3.04 19.11 14.30
C GLN A 63 -2.10 18.55 13.21
N SER A 64 -0.81 18.88 13.26
CA SER A 64 0.20 18.39 12.30
C SER A 64 0.45 16.89 12.44
N VAL A 65 0.32 16.34 13.66
CA VAL A 65 0.36 14.88 13.90
C VAL A 65 -0.77 14.20 13.14
N ASN A 66 -1.98 14.74 13.18
CA ASN A 66 -3.12 14.15 12.48
C ASN A 66 -2.97 14.24 10.97
N TYR A 67 -2.45 15.35 10.43
CA TYR A 67 -2.14 15.44 9.00
C TYR A 67 -1.07 14.45 8.56
N LEU A 68 -0.03 14.26 9.37
CA LEU A 68 1.01 13.30 9.08
C LEU A 68 0.46 11.86 9.09
N ARG A 69 -0.41 11.52 10.06
CA ARG A 69 -1.13 10.23 10.06
C ARG A 69 -2.00 10.04 8.82
N LEU A 70 -2.74 11.07 8.41
CA LEU A 70 -3.56 11.02 7.19
C LEU A 70 -2.69 10.80 5.94
N ALA A 71 -1.55 11.51 5.83
CA ALA A 71 -0.59 11.29 4.77
C ALA A 71 -0.07 9.84 4.78
N GLY A 72 0.23 9.29 5.97
CA GLY A 72 0.60 7.90 6.15
C GLY A 72 -0.49 6.93 5.67
N VAL A 73 -1.77 7.16 6.00
CA VAL A 73 -2.89 6.33 5.50
C VAL A 73 -2.98 6.37 3.97
N LEU A 74 -2.86 7.55 3.37
CA LEU A 74 -2.87 7.69 1.91
C LEU A 74 -1.68 6.96 1.26
N ALA A 75 -0.48 7.14 1.81
CA ALA A 75 0.72 6.46 1.36
C ALA A 75 0.58 4.92 1.48
N GLY A 76 0.02 4.43 2.59
CA GLY A 76 -0.24 3.00 2.78
C GLY A 76 -1.22 2.44 1.75
N GLY A 77 -2.26 3.20 1.40
CA GLY A 77 -3.16 2.87 0.30
C GLY A 77 -2.42 2.75 -1.04
N LEU A 78 -1.55 3.70 -1.37
CA LEU A 78 -0.72 3.66 -2.58
C LEU A 78 0.24 2.46 -2.58
N GLY A 79 0.87 2.17 -1.45
CA GLY A 79 1.74 1.00 -1.27
C GLY A 79 0.98 -0.30 -1.55
N MET A 80 -0.24 -0.44 -1.01
CA MET A 80 -1.07 -1.60 -1.28
C MET A 80 -1.49 -1.70 -2.75
N LEU A 81 -1.80 -0.59 -3.41
CA LEU A 81 -2.08 -0.57 -4.85
C LEU A 81 -0.87 -1.03 -5.67
N TYR A 82 0.34 -0.66 -5.27
CA TYR A 82 1.58 -1.15 -5.89
C TYR A 82 1.78 -2.66 -5.69
N VAL A 83 1.53 -3.18 -4.47
CA VAL A 83 1.58 -4.63 -4.19
C VAL A 83 0.58 -5.38 -5.07
N VAL A 84 -0.66 -4.91 -5.12
CA VAL A 84 -1.72 -5.48 -5.96
C VAL A 84 -1.32 -5.42 -7.44
N SER A 85 -0.80 -4.29 -7.91
CA SER A 85 -0.35 -4.13 -9.30
C SER A 85 0.78 -5.08 -9.67
N GLY A 86 1.75 -5.31 -8.77
CA GLY A 86 2.83 -6.28 -9.01
C GLY A 86 2.34 -7.73 -9.04
N ARG A 87 1.28 -8.05 -8.29
CA ARG A 87 0.68 -9.39 -8.25
C ARG A 87 -0.26 -9.70 -9.40
N LEU A 88 -0.86 -8.68 -10.00
CA LEU A 88 -1.76 -8.83 -11.15
C LEU A 88 -1.04 -8.82 -12.51
N ASN A 89 0.26 -8.54 -12.53
CA ASN A 89 1.07 -8.35 -13.73
C ASN A 89 2.22 -9.35 -13.81
#